data_AF-A0A511WWJ9-F1
#
_entry.id   AF-A0A511WWJ9-F1
#
_cell.length_a   1.000
_cell.length_b   1.000
_cell.length_c   1.000
_cell.angle_alpha   90.00
_cell.angle_beta   90.00
_cell.angle_gamma   90.00
#
_symmetry.space_group_name_H-M   'P 1'
#
loop_
_entity.id
_entity.type
_entity.pdbx_description
1 polymer ?
#
loop_
_entity_poly.entity_id
_entity_poly.type
_entity_poly.pdbx_seq_one_letter_code
_entity_poly.pdbx_strand_id
1 'polypeptide(L)'
;MFRRDGQIYAENKGVEVEEPDWMDGIIGDESPLSYLQAAVCYHHVKEYSDQKTDVIQQAIIDDAYVRELDLFNQWMFGKVKRSFNPIFFYDSLHHPAVIFFTFHQEGVEVIQKHVHRFSTKSYNLKTLRRAWTDA
;
A
#
# COMPACT_ATOMS: atom_id res chain seq x y z
N MET A 1 5.97 5.01 -14.36
CA MET A 1 6.53 4.30 -15.55
C MET A 1 7.96 3.90 -15.21
N PHE A 2 8.27 2.61 -15.09
CA PHE A 2 9.65 2.13 -14.86
C PHE A 2 10.25 1.71 -16.20
N ARG A 3 11.56 1.95 -16.38
CA ARG A 3 12.33 1.62 -17.59
C ARG A 3 13.73 1.24 -17.16
N ARG A 4 14.14 0.01 -17.51
CA ARG A 4 15.55 -0.30 -17.77
C ARG A 4 15.73 -0.62 -19.26
N ASP A 5 14.90 -1.49 -19.85
CA ASP A 5 15.13 -1.98 -21.23
C ASP A 5 13.88 -2.05 -22.15
N GLY A 6 12.85 -1.28 -21.87
CA GLY A 6 11.67 -1.20 -22.74
C GLY A 6 10.61 -2.29 -22.55
N GLN A 7 10.79 -3.21 -21.58
CA GLN A 7 9.71 -4.10 -21.15
C GLN A 7 8.70 -3.35 -20.28
N ILE A 8 7.41 -3.59 -20.58
CA ILE A 8 6.27 -3.00 -19.91
C ILE A 8 5.91 -3.90 -18.74
N TYR A 9 6.06 -3.39 -17.51
CA TYR A 9 5.54 -4.02 -16.30
C TYR A 9 4.02 -4.15 -16.43
N ALA A 10 3.48 -5.36 -16.26
CA ALA A 10 2.06 -5.61 -16.35
C ALA A 10 1.31 -4.73 -15.34
N GLU A 11 0.47 -3.82 -15.86
CA GLU A 11 -0.41 -2.98 -15.06
C GLU A 11 -1.76 -3.65 -14.97
N ASN A 12 -2.12 -4.14 -13.78
CA ASN A 12 -3.47 -4.64 -13.54
C ASN A 12 -4.42 -3.47 -13.25
N LYS A 13 -5.65 -3.52 -13.79
CA LYS A 13 -6.68 -2.52 -13.53
C LYS A 13 -7.00 -2.52 -12.03
N GLY A 14 -7.06 -1.33 -11.42
CA GLY A 14 -7.33 -1.19 -9.99
C GLY A 14 -8.64 -1.88 -9.60
N VAL A 15 -8.62 -2.61 -8.49
CA VAL A 15 -9.80 -3.24 -7.91
C VAL A 15 -10.29 -2.32 -6.79
N GLU A 16 -11.53 -1.85 -6.90
CA GLU A 16 -12.23 -1.23 -5.77
C GLU A 16 -12.76 -2.34 -4.86
N VAL A 17 -12.46 -2.26 -3.57
CA VAL A 17 -12.96 -3.19 -2.56
C VAL A 17 -13.94 -2.43 -1.67
N GLU A 18 -15.20 -2.85 -1.64
CA GLU A 18 -16.20 -2.33 -0.69
C GLU A 18 -15.99 -2.91 0.71
N GLU A 19 -16.23 -2.09 1.74
CA GLU A 19 -15.81 -2.37 3.12
C GLU A 19 -16.96 -2.64 4.12
N PRO A 20 -16.65 -3.37 5.22
CA PRO A 20 -17.59 -3.72 6.28
C PRO A 20 -17.84 -2.62 7.34
N ASP A 21 -19.03 -2.69 7.95
CA ASP A 21 -19.73 -1.71 8.83
C ASP A 21 -19.02 -1.28 10.14
N TRP A 22 -17.90 -1.89 10.55
CA TRP A 22 -17.35 -1.69 11.91
C TRP A 22 -16.41 -0.48 12.06
N MET A 23 -15.79 0.00 10.97
CA MET A 23 -14.91 1.17 11.00
C MET A 23 -15.68 2.50 11.15
N ASP A 24 -17.00 2.49 10.90
CA ASP A 24 -17.86 3.67 11.04
C ASP A 24 -18.03 4.12 12.49
N GLY A 25 -17.85 3.22 13.45
CA GLY A 25 -17.96 3.52 14.88
C GLY A 25 -16.77 4.27 15.48
N ILE A 26 -15.66 4.42 14.75
CA ILE A 26 -14.43 5.04 15.26
C ILE A 26 -14.30 6.45 14.69
N ILE A 27 -14.27 7.45 15.57
CA ILE A 27 -14.09 8.87 15.22
C ILE A 27 -12.66 9.09 14.72
N GLY A 28 -12.52 9.63 13.51
CA GLY A 28 -11.23 10.04 12.96
C GLY A 28 -10.65 11.22 13.72
N ASP A 29 -9.34 11.20 14.01
CA ASP A 29 -8.63 12.24 14.76
C ASP A 29 -7.85 13.22 13.86
N GLU A 30 -8.03 13.10 12.54
CA GLU A 30 -7.36 13.89 11.51
C GLU A 30 -5.81 13.77 11.51
N SER A 31 -5.25 12.81 12.26
CA SER A 31 -3.80 12.65 12.41
C SER A 31 -3.18 11.77 11.33
N PRO A 32 -2.12 12.21 10.64
CA PRO A 32 -1.40 11.39 9.65
C PRO A 32 -0.94 10.04 10.18
N LEU A 33 -0.46 10.00 11.43
CA LEU A 33 0.03 8.77 12.06
C LEU A 33 -1.10 7.79 12.32
N SER A 34 -2.25 8.29 12.78
CA SER A 34 -3.42 7.49 13.11
C SER A 34 -4.05 6.87 11.86
N TYR A 35 -4.09 7.59 10.73
CA TYR A 35 -4.55 7.00 9.46
C TYR A 35 -3.58 5.98 8.88
N LEU A 36 -2.27 6.19 9.01
CA LEU A 36 -1.30 5.18 8.60
C LEU A 36 -1.46 3.91 9.45
N GLN A 37 -1.60 4.06 10.77
CA GLN A 37 -1.86 2.94 11.67
C GLN A 37 -3.19 2.26 11.35
N ALA A 38 -4.25 3.02 11.06
CA ALA A 38 -5.55 2.47 10.65
C ALA A 38 -5.44 1.66 9.34
N ALA A 39 -4.66 2.14 8.37
CA ALA A 39 -4.40 1.42 7.12
C ALA A 39 -3.68 0.08 7.36
N VAL A 40 -2.67 0.06 8.25
CA VAL A 40 -1.96 -1.19 8.62
C VAL A 40 -2.88 -2.14 9.40
N CYS A 41 -3.62 -1.61 10.38
CA CYS A 41 -4.55 -2.37 11.19
C CYS A 41 -5.68 -3.00 10.36
N TYR A 42 -6.18 -2.28 9.35
CA TYR A 42 -7.17 -2.81 8.41
C TYR A 42 -6.70 -4.14 7.79
N HIS A 43 -5.46 -4.18 7.30
CA HIS A 43 -4.89 -5.39 6.72
C HIS A 43 -4.68 -6.50 7.75
N HIS A 44 -4.20 -6.14 8.94
CA HIS A 44 -4.01 -7.11 10.03
C HIS A 44 -5.32 -7.77 10.48
N VAL A 45 -6.39 -7.00 10.62
CA VAL A 45 -7.72 -7.53 10.97
C VAL A 45 -8.26 -8.43 9.86
N LYS A 46 -8.07 -8.05 8.59
CA LYS A 46 -8.55 -8.82 7.45
C LYS A 46 -7.79 -10.12 7.22
N GLU A 47 -6.54 -10.23 7.65
CA GLU A 47 -5.72 -11.45 7.50
C GLU A 47 -6.38 -12.69 8.13
N TYR A 48 -7.14 -12.51 9.20
CA TYR A 48 -7.86 -13.57 9.91
C TYR A 48 -9.35 -13.64 9.54
N SER A 49 -9.77 -12.96 8.48
CA SER A 49 -11.15 -12.94 8.00
C SER A 49 -11.31 -13.71 6.69
N ASP A 50 -12.56 -13.95 6.27
CA ASP A 50 -12.88 -14.53 4.96
C ASP A 50 -12.58 -13.58 3.78
N GLN A 51 -12.18 -12.35 4.06
CA GLN A 51 -11.85 -11.31 3.07
C GLN A 51 -10.37 -10.89 3.21
N LYS A 52 -9.46 -11.86 3.10
CA LYS A 52 -8.02 -11.59 3.19
C LYS A 52 -7.56 -10.58 2.15
N THR A 53 -6.61 -9.73 2.54
CA THR A 53 -6.09 -8.65 1.70
C THR A 53 -4.70 -8.96 1.12
N ASP A 54 -4.11 -10.09 1.50
CA ASP A 54 -2.75 -10.53 1.18
C ASP A 54 -1.65 -9.51 1.57
N VAL A 55 -1.97 -8.56 2.44
CA VAL A 55 -1.02 -7.57 2.96
C VAL A 55 -0.63 -7.97 4.37
N ILE A 56 0.60 -8.45 4.51
CA ILE A 56 1.24 -8.65 5.81
C ILE A 56 2.05 -7.40 6.16
N GLN A 57 2.03 -6.98 7.43
CA GLN A 57 2.72 -5.78 7.88
C GLN A 57 4.23 -5.83 7.56
N GLN A 58 4.82 -7.02 7.62
CA GLN A 58 6.24 -7.26 7.33
C GLN A 58 6.58 -7.04 5.86
N ALA A 59 5.58 -7.07 4.96
CA ALA A 59 5.78 -6.77 3.55
C ALA A 59 5.78 -5.28 3.27
N ILE A 60 5.37 -4.41 4.22
CA ILE A 60 5.38 -2.96 4.00
C ILE A 60 6.83 -2.47 3.94
N ILE A 61 7.16 -1.74 2.88
CA ILE A 61 8.52 -1.28 2.59
C ILE A 61 8.65 0.24 2.68
N ASP A 62 9.88 0.70 2.90
CA ASP A 62 10.28 2.10 2.84
C ASP A 62 11.65 2.25 2.13
N ASP A 63 12.17 3.47 2.04
CA ASP A 63 13.46 3.72 1.36
C ASP A 63 14.67 3.13 2.12
N ALA A 64 14.56 2.90 3.43
CA ALA A 64 15.64 2.28 4.20
C ALA A 64 15.71 0.78 3.89
N TYR A 65 14.55 0.10 3.90
CA TYR A 65 14.44 -1.31 3.56
C TYR A 65 14.87 -1.61 2.12
N VAL A 66 14.46 -0.77 1.16
CA VAL A 66 14.89 -0.96 -0.24
C VAL A 66 16.40 -0.77 -0.40
N ARG A 67 17.01 0.16 0.34
CA ARG A 67 18.48 0.31 0.37
C ARG A 67 19.16 -0.92 0.97
N GLU A 68 18.60 -1.52 2.01
CA GLU A 68 19.10 -2.76 2.60
C GLU A 68 19.06 -3.91 1.59
N LEU A 69 17.93 -4.10 0.90
CA LEU A 69 17.82 -5.10 -0.16
C LEU A 69 18.83 -4.88 -1.30
N ASP A 70 19.02 -3.63 -1.73
CA ASP A 70 19.99 -3.28 -2.78
C ASP A 70 21.43 -3.58 -2.34
N LEU A 71 21.78 -3.29 -1.07
CA LEU A 71 23.10 -3.61 -0.49
C LEU A 71 23.39 -5.12 -0.49
N PHE A 72 22.37 -5.96 -0.30
CA PHE A 72 22.49 -7.41 -0.32
C PHE A 72 22.22 -8.05 -1.69
N ASN A 73 22.10 -7.25 -2.76
CA ASN A 73 21.73 -7.71 -4.12
C ASN A 73 20.41 -8.50 -4.17
N GLN A 74 19.47 -8.16 -3.29
CA GLN A 74 18.12 -8.73 -3.23
C GLN A 74 17.06 -7.82 -3.87
N TRP A 75 17.49 -6.72 -4.49
CA TRP A 75 16.60 -5.78 -5.17
C TRP A 75 16.66 -5.94 -6.68
N MET A 76 15.65 -6.58 -7.27
CA MET A 76 15.64 -6.91 -8.70
C MET A 76 15.06 -5.81 -9.61
N PHE A 77 14.34 -4.83 -9.05
CA PHE A 77 13.62 -3.80 -9.83
C PHE A 77 14.52 -2.67 -10.39
N GLY A 78 15.83 -2.75 -10.19
CA GLY A 78 16.80 -1.77 -10.66
C GLY A 78 16.67 -0.40 -9.95
N LYS A 79 17.19 0.66 -10.58
CA LYS A 79 17.29 1.96 -9.89
C LYS A 79 15.92 2.53 -9.52
N VAL A 80 15.74 2.74 -8.23
CA VAL A 80 14.56 3.39 -7.63
C VAL A 80 14.48 4.85 -8.11
N LYS A 81 13.36 5.22 -8.75
CA LYS A 81 13.11 6.58 -9.26
C LYS A 81 12.15 7.41 -8.39
N ARG A 82 11.56 6.81 -7.36
CA ARG A 82 10.57 7.43 -6.47
C ARG A 82 10.73 6.86 -5.07
N SER A 83 10.38 7.64 -4.05
CA SER A 83 10.38 7.14 -2.67
C SER A 83 9.28 6.09 -2.46
N PHE A 84 9.59 5.10 -1.63
CA PHE A 84 8.66 4.10 -1.09
C PHE A 84 8.17 4.46 0.31
N ASN A 85 8.67 5.53 0.93
CA ASN A 85 8.17 6.00 2.22
C ASN A 85 6.66 6.24 2.15
N PRO A 86 5.90 5.87 3.19
CA PRO A 86 4.47 6.15 3.24
C PRO A 86 4.18 7.64 3.06
N ILE A 87 3.14 7.94 2.28
CA ILE A 87 2.73 9.32 1.99
C ILE A 87 1.34 9.53 2.57
N PHE A 88 1.21 10.55 3.39
CA PHE A 88 -0.09 11.06 3.85
C PHE A 88 -0.41 12.38 3.15
N PHE A 89 -1.66 12.55 2.74
CA PHE A 89 -2.17 13.79 2.16
C PHE A 89 -3.69 13.84 2.27
N TYR A 90 -4.27 15.01 2.03
CA TYR A 90 -5.71 15.15 1.79
C TYR A 90 -5.98 15.19 0.28
N ASP A 91 -6.97 14.43 -0.18
CA ASP A 91 -7.39 14.47 -1.58
C ASP A 91 -8.08 15.80 -1.94
N SER A 92 -8.47 15.97 -3.21
CA SER A 92 -9.13 17.19 -3.69
C SER A 92 -10.50 17.46 -3.04
N LEU A 93 -11.11 16.46 -2.42
CA LEU A 93 -12.36 16.55 -1.68
C LEU A 93 -12.13 16.61 -0.15
N HIS A 94 -10.87 16.81 0.26
CA HIS A 94 -10.44 16.91 1.65
C HIS A 94 -10.52 15.60 2.44
N HIS A 95 -10.53 14.45 1.77
CA HIS A 95 -10.45 13.16 2.46
C HIS A 95 -9.01 12.81 2.84
N PRO A 96 -8.76 12.33 4.07
CA PRO A 96 -7.46 11.79 4.45
C PRO A 96 -7.10 10.59 3.56
N ALA A 97 -5.89 10.58 3.03
CA ALA A 97 -5.41 9.52 2.16
C ALA A 97 -3.98 9.09 2.55
N VAL A 98 -3.77 7.78 2.53
CA VAL A 98 -2.48 7.14 2.78
C VAL A 98 -2.08 6.33 1.55
N ILE A 99 -0.84 6.50 1.12
CA ILE A 99 -0.20 5.63 0.13
C ILE A 99 0.97 4.93 0.80
N PHE A 100 1.04 3.62 0.62
CA PHE A 100 2.20 2.82 1.00
C PHE A 100 2.40 1.68 0.01
N PHE A 101 3.53 0.99 0.15
CA PHE A 101 3.92 -0.08 -0.76
C PHE A 101 4.21 -1.36 0.02
N THR A 102 3.87 -2.50 -0.59
CA THR A 102 4.29 -3.81 -0.11
C THR A 102 5.22 -4.50 -1.11
N PHE A 103 6.10 -5.34 -0.60
CA PHE A 103 7.01 -6.19 -1.36
C PHE A 103 6.82 -7.65 -0.96
N HIS A 104 6.59 -8.51 -1.95
CA HIS A 104 6.37 -9.94 -1.76
C HIS A 104 7.40 -10.72 -2.58
N GLN A 105 8.09 -11.67 -1.93
CA GLN A 105 9.12 -12.53 -2.54
C GLN A 105 8.62 -13.96 -2.84
N GLU A 106 7.38 -14.29 -2.48
CA GLU A 106 6.84 -15.63 -2.68
C GLU A 106 6.54 -15.90 -4.17
N GLY A 107 7.46 -16.61 -4.83
CA GLY A 107 7.35 -16.95 -6.25
C GLY A 107 7.92 -15.85 -7.15
N VAL A 108 7.05 -14.95 -7.63
CA VAL A 108 7.48 -13.80 -8.44
C VAL A 108 7.59 -12.60 -7.52
N GLU A 109 8.71 -11.88 -7.61
CA GLU A 109 8.87 -10.64 -6.84
C GLU A 109 7.86 -9.59 -7.31
N VAL A 110 7.00 -9.15 -6.39
CA VAL A 110 5.93 -8.20 -6.67
C VAL A 110 6.01 -7.00 -5.73
N ILE A 111 5.97 -5.80 -6.31
CA ILE A 111 5.71 -4.57 -5.57
C ILE A 111 4.25 -4.18 -5.76
N GLN A 112 3.56 -3.84 -4.69
CA GLN A 112 2.18 -3.39 -4.75
C GLN A 112 2.04 -2.04 -4.08
N LYS A 113 1.33 -1.13 -4.75
CA LYS A 113 0.90 0.15 -4.19
C LYS A 113 -0.50 -0.02 -3.63
N HIS A 114 -0.67 0.45 -2.42
CA HIS A 114 -1.94 0.54 -1.73
C HIS A 114 -2.29 2.02 -1.56
N VAL A 115 -3.51 2.38 -1.93
CA VAL A 115 -4.08 3.71 -1.73
C VAL A 115 -5.30 3.56 -0.85
N HIS A 116 -5.22 4.16 0.33
CA HIS A 116 -6.24 4.08 1.36
C HIS A 116 -6.84 5.47 1.51
N ARG A 117 -8.12 5.63 1.18
CA ARG A 117 -8.83 6.89 1.36
C ARG A 117 -9.86 6.74 2.47
N PHE A 118 -9.76 7.58 3.48
CA PHE A 118 -10.64 7.56 4.64
C PHE A 118 -11.74 8.62 4.52
N SER A 119 -12.83 8.44 5.28
CA SER A 119 -13.75 9.52 5.59
C SER A 119 -13.05 10.59 6.45
N THR A 120 -13.50 11.83 6.37
CA THR A 120 -12.97 12.92 7.21
C THR A 120 -13.33 12.76 8.68
N LYS A 121 -14.48 12.13 8.97
CA LYS A 121 -15.05 12.06 10.33
C LYS A 121 -14.99 10.68 10.96
N SER A 122 -14.58 9.67 10.19
CA SER A 122 -14.47 8.28 10.66
C SER A 122 -13.32 7.57 9.96
N TYR A 123 -13.01 6.35 10.39
CA TYR A 123 -12.04 5.48 9.72
C TYR A 123 -12.66 4.62 8.61
N ASN A 124 -13.86 4.97 8.13
CA ASN A 124 -14.42 4.35 6.92
C ASN A 124 -13.43 4.50 5.78
N LEU A 125 -13.07 3.38 5.15
CA LEU A 125 -11.95 3.30 4.23
C LEU A 125 -12.41 2.79 2.86
N LYS A 126 -11.82 3.36 1.82
CA LYS A 126 -11.87 2.84 0.45
C LYS A 126 -10.45 2.53 -0.01
N THR A 127 -10.24 1.33 -0.51
CA THR A 127 -8.92 0.86 -0.93
C THR A 127 -8.81 0.73 -2.45
N LEU A 128 -7.62 1.03 -2.95
CA LEU A 128 -7.24 0.89 -4.36
C LEU A 128 -5.85 0.25 -4.44
N ARG A 129 -5.76 -0.91 -5.08
CA ARG A 129 -4.51 -1.69 -5.22
C ARG A 129 -3.99 -1.63 -6.65
N ARG A 130 -2.67 -1.50 -6.80
CA ARG A 130 -1.97 -1.60 -8.08
C ARG A 130 -0.67 -2.39 -7.91
N ALA A 131 -0.46 -3.43 -8.71
CA ALA A 131 0.71 -4.30 -8.65
C ALA A 131 1.68 -4.06 -9.82
N TRP A 132 2.96 -4.32 -9.58
CA TRP A 132 4.02 -4.43 -10.58
C TRP A 132 4.83 -5.70 -10.29
N THR A 133 5.02 -6.53 -11.32
CA THR A 133 5.80 -7.77 -11.27
C THR A 133 6.97 -7.67 -12.23
N ASP A 134 8.09 -8.32 -11.92
CA ASP A 134 9.10 -8.59 -12.94
C ASP A 134 8.59 -9.72 -13.88
N ALA A 135 8.92 -9.63 -15.17
CA ALA A 135 8.42 -10.56 -16.20
C ALA A 135 9.39 -11.73 -16.43
#